data_AF-A0A433N7A2-F1
#
_entry.id   AF-A0A433N7A2-F1
#
_cell.length_a   1.000
_cell.length_b   1.000
_cell.length_c   1.000
_cell.angle_alpha   90.00
_cell.angle_beta   90.00
_cell.angle_gamma   90.00
#
_symmetry.space_group_name_H-M   'P 1'
#
loop_
_entity.id
_entity.type
_entity.pdbx_description
1 polymer ?
#
loop_
_entity_poly.entity_id
_entity_poly.type
_entity_poly.pdbx_seq_one_letter_code
_entity_poly.pdbx_strand_id
1 'polypeptide(L)' 'MSNIQILYSINPYICMTTRIDIRLPEQELEILKNYCQQENRTQTEVIREFIRSLKKKIKKP' A
#
# COMPACT_ATOMS: atom_id res chain seq x y z
N MET A 1 -23.87 3.08 12.23
CA MET A 1 -23.05 2.53 11.13
C MET A 1 -21.61 2.51 11.58
N SER A 2 -21.30 1.47 12.34
CA SER A 2 -20.03 1.27 13.04
C SER A 2 -18.98 0.72 12.07
N ASN A 3 -17.71 1.02 12.33
CA ASN A 3 -16.54 0.19 12.00
C ASN A 3 -15.65 0.54 10.80
N ILE A 4 -15.06 1.75 10.75
CA ILE A 4 -13.70 1.91 10.15
C ILE A 4 -12.83 2.89 10.96
N GLN A 5 -12.95 2.93 12.29
CA GLN A 5 -12.03 3.69 13.17
C GLN A 5 -11.23 2.81 14.14
N ILE A 6 -11.56 1.52 14.28
CA ILE A 6 -11.04 0.68 15.38
C ILE A 6 -9.70 -0.04 15.06
N LEU A 7 -9.19 -0.02 13.82
CA LEU A 7 -7.89 -0.68 13.52
C LEU A 7 -6.66 0.23 13.68
N TYR A 8 -6.83 1.46 14.18
CA TYR A 8 -5.69 2.37 14.47
C TYR A 8 -5.00 2.11 15.82
N SER A 9 -5.42 1.11 16.60
CA SER A 9 -4.96 0.95 18.00
C SER A 9 -3.77 -0.01 18.23
N ILE A 10 -3.25 -0.71 17.20
CA ILE A 10 -2.20 -1.75 17.41
C ILE A 10 -1.11 -1.79 16.32
N ASN A 11 -0.84 -0.69 15.61
CA ASN A 11 0.28 -0.64 14.66
C ASN A 11 1.33 0.39 15.08
N PRO A 12 2.45 -0.02 15.73
CA PRO A 12 3.47 0.88 16.28
C PRO A 12 4.31 1.64 15.22
N TYR A 13 3.92 1.60 13.94
CA TYR A 13 4.54 2.38 12.86
C TYR A 13 3.80 3.68 12.54
N ILE A 14 2.93 4.19 13.43
CA ILE A 14 2.41 5.57 13.32
C ILE A 14 3.55 6.54 13.64
N CYS A 15 4.47 6.69 12.69
CA CYS A 15 5.60 7.60 12.74
C CYS A 15 5.79 8.10 11.31
N MET A 16 5.35 9.34 11.05
CA MET A 16 5.52 10.09 9.78
C MET A 16 4.91 9.41 8.53
N THR A 17 3.59 9.40 8.39
CA THR A 17 2.94 8.97 7.13
C THR A 17 2.82 10.12 6.14
N THR A 18 3.44 9.98 4.95
CA THR A 18 3.29 10.90 3.81
C THR A 18 2.33 10.31 2.78
N ARG A 19 1.61 11.17 2.06
CA ARG A 19 0.70 10.77 0.96
C ARG A 19 1.44 10.79 -0.37
N ILE A 20 1.10 9.85 -1.24
CA ILE A 20 1.56 9.81 -2.63
C ILE A 20 0.33 9.75 -3.53
N ASP A 21 0.30 10.61 -4.54
CA ASP A 21 -0.72 10.61 -5.59
C ASP A 21 -0.08 10.02 -6.85
N ILE A 22 -0.59 8.88 -7.33
CA ILE A 22 -0.05 8.17 -8.48
C ILE A 22 -1.08 8.22 -9.61
N ARG A 23 -0.65 8.66 -10.79
CA ARG A 23 -1.46 8.59 -12.01
C ARG A 23 -1.18 7.25 -12.68
N LEU A 24 -2.22 6.45 -12.85
CA LEU A 24 -2.18 5.14 -13.51
C LEU A 24 -3.26 5.09 -14.58
N PRO A 25 -3.02 4.42 -15.72
CA PRO A 25 -4.07 4.00 -16.65
C PRO A 25 -5.13 3.15 -15.92
N GLU A 26 -6.37 3.24 -16.38
CA GLU A 26 -7.51 2.54 -15.77
C GLU A 26 -7.31 1.02 -15.75
N GLN A 27 -6.75 0.46 -16.83
CA GLN A 27 -6.45 -0.96 -16.96
C GLN A 27 -5.47 -1.44 -15.87
N GLU A 28 -4.44 -0.66 -15.56
CA GLU A 28 -3.45 -1.02 -14.52
C GLU A 28 -4.06 -0.91 -13.11
N LEU A 29 -4.94 0.08 -12.90
CA LEU A 29 -5.66 0.23 -11.64
C LEU A 29 -6.62 -0.95 -11.39
N GLU A 30 -7.26 -1.47 -12.44
CA GLU A 30 -8.14 -2.62 -12.36
C GLU A 30 -7.37 -3.88 -11.95
N ILE A 31 -6.19 -4.12 -12.55
CA ILE A 31 -5.30 -5.22 -12.16
C ILE A 31 -4.93 -5.12 -10.68
N LEU A 32 -4.55 -3.92 -10.21
CA LEU A 32 -4.21 -3.70 -8.81
C LEU A 32 -5.39 -3.98 -7.87
N LYS A 33 -6.60 -3.55 -8.24
CA LYS A 33 -7.82 -3.82 -7.46
C LYS A 33 -8.12 -5.32 -7.38
N ASN A 34 -8.04 -6.02 -8.51
CA ASN A 34 -8.29 -7.46 -8.56
C ASN A 34 -7.29 -8.23 -7.70
N TYR A 35 -6.01 -7.87 -7.77
CA TYR A 35 -4.97 -8.46 -6.91
C TYR A 35 -5.24 -8.20 -5.42
N CYS A 36 -5.61 -6.96 -5.07
CA CYS A 36 -5.95 -6.60 -3.70
C CYS A 36 -7.14 -7.42 -3.15
N GLN A 37 -8.15 -7.67 -4.00
CA GLN A 37 -9.31 -8.49 -3.65
C GLN A 37 -8.94 -9.97 -3.44
N GLN A 38 -8.10 -10.53 -4.31
CA GLN A 38 -7.67 -11.93 -4.22
C GLN A 38 -6.83 -12.19 -2.96
N GLU A 39 -5.89 -11.30 -2.65
CA GLU A 39 -4.94 -11.46 -1.55
C GLU A 39 -5.46 -10.90 -0.21
N ASN A 40 -6.68 -10.33 -0.17
CA ASN A 40 -7.22 -9.60 0.98
C ASN A 40 -6.27 -8.52 1.52
N ARG A 41 -5.58 -7.80 0.62
CA ARG A 41 -4.63 -6.74 0.96
C ARG A 41 -5.14 -5.38 0.51
N THR A 42 -4.70 -4.33 1.19
CA THR A 42 -4.97 -2.95 0.73
C THR A 42 -3.94 -2.51 -0.31
N GLN A 43 -4.33 -1.59 -1.19
CA GLN A 43 -3.43 -0.99 -2.19
C GLN A 43 -2.16 -0.41 -1.54
N THR A 44 -2.32 0.23 -0.38
CA THR A 44 -1.22 0.80 0.41
C THR A 44 -0.23 -0.27 0.86
N GLU A 45 -0.69 -1.46 1.27
CA GLU A 45 0.19 -2.56 1.69
C GLU A 45 0.96 -3.12 0.51
N VAL A 46 0.29 -3.35 -0.62
CA VAL A 46 0.90 -3.84 -1.85
C VAL A 46 1.98 -2.88 -2.34
N ILE A 47 1.68 -1.58 -2.40
CA ILE A 47 2.64 -0.54 -2.81
C ILE A 47 3.80 -0.45 -1.81
N ARG A 48 3.52 -0.49 -0.50
CA ARG A 48 4.56 -0.44 0.54
C ARG A 48 5.53 -1.62 0.43
N GLU A 49 5.01 -2.82 0.21
CA GLU A 49 5.82 -4.01 0.02
C GLU A 49 6.64 -3.94 -1.27
N PHE A 50 6.02 -3.48 -2.35
CA PHE A 50 6.71 -3.25 -3.62
C PHE A 50 7.89 -2.29 -3.43
N ILE A 51 7.68 -1.12 -2.80
CA ILE A 51 8.74 -0.14 -2.52
C ILE A 51 9.84 -0.76 -1.65
N ARG A 52 9.50 -1.55 -0.62
CA ARG A 52 10.49 -2.26 0.21
C ARG A 52 11.30 -3.28 -0.60
N SER A 53 10.69 -3.95 -1.57
CA SER A 53 11.40 -4.84 -2.49
C SER A 53 12.39 -4.07 -3.39
N LEU A 54 12.05 -2.84 -3.80
CA LEU A 54 12.92 -1.97 -4.60
C LEU A 54 14.19 -1.57 -3.82
N LYS A 55 14.11 -1.37 -2.51
CA LYS A 55 15.28 -1.08 -1.66
C LYS A 55 16.40 -2.10 -1.81
N LYS A 56 16.08 -3.38 -2.04
CA LYS A 56 17.08 -4.43 -2.26
C LYS A 56 17.80 -4.31 -3.61
N LYS A 57 17.18 -3.64 -4.58
CA LYS A 57 17.69 -3.45 -5.95
C LYS A 57 18.46 -2.15 -6.13
N ILE A 58 18.24 -1.17 -5.25
CA ILE A 58 19.01 0.07 -5.25
C ILE A 58 20.40 -0.24 -4.68
N LYS A 59 21.40 -0.42 -5.56
CA LYS A 59 22.81 -0.28 -5.16
C LYS A 59 22.98 1.17 -4.73
N LYS A 60 23.31 1.40 -3.45
CA LYS A 60 23.79 2.70 -3.02
C LYS A 60 25.02 3.07 -3.87
N PRO A 61 25.14 4.31 -4.37
CA PRO A 61 26.41 4.81 -4.86
C PRO A 61 27.46 4.83 -3.74
#